data_AF-A0A1V6M167-F1
#
_entry.id   AF-A0A1V6M167-F1
#
_cell.length_a   1.000
_cell.length_b   1.000
_cell.length_c   1.000
_cell.angle_alpha   90.00
_cell.angle_beta   90.00
_cell.angle_gamma   90.00
#
_symmetry.space_group_name_H-M   'P 1'
#
loop_
_entity.id
_entity.type
_entity.pdbx_description
1 polymer ?
#
loop_
_entity_poly.entity_id
_entity_poly.type
_entity_poly.pdbx_seq_one_letter_code
_entity_poly.pdbx_strand_id
1 'polypeptide(L)'
;MGRNEMGKKYTIGNKTYIQKPLVWGQIKQIIPLFQSFTVLEQINYASIAGILGDNLSKFLAIVLTEEGQEIRKKNLDEVISAIEYEITAEQVVQVVEDFFVCNPAASLLERLTGIMAGMKMPTGSNRQSSPLQAETL
;
A
#
# COMPACT_ATOMS: atom_id res chain seq x y z
N MET A 1 0.00 -3.03 31.78
CA MET A 1 1.08 -2.25 31.16
C MET A 1 2.08 -3.21 30.53
N GLY A 2 2.13 -3.25 29.19
CA GLY A 2 2.95 -4.20 28.45
C GLY A 2 3.33 -3.66 27.08
N ARG A 3 4.32 -2.75 27.08
CA ARG A 3 5.34 -2.50 26.06
C ARG A 3 5.04 -3.02 24.65
N ASN A 4 4.45 -2.19 23.79
CA ASN A 4 4.62 -2.15 22.32
C ASN A 4 3.97 -0.87 21.71
N GLU A 5 3.81 0.20 22.48
CA GLU A 5 3.01 1.38 22.10
C GLU A 5 3.82 2.56 21.55
N MET A 6 5.14 2.42 21.36
CA MET A 6 5.96 3.50 20.82
C MET A 6 5.94 3.46 19.29
N GLY A 7 4.80 3.85 18.73
CA GLY A 7 4.74 4.26 17.34
C GLY A 7 5.65 5.46 17.09
N LYS A 8 6.23 5.57 15.90
CA LYS A 8 7.07 6.72 15.53
C LYS A 8 6.19 7.93 15.27
N LYS A 9 6.63 9.09 15.73
CA LYS A 9 5.89 10.36 15.61
C LYS A 9 6.50 11.23 14.53
N TYR A 10 5.63 11.90 13.78
CA TYR A 10 6.01 12.82 12.71
C TYR A 10 5.17 14.08 12.84
N THR A 11 5.78 15.24 12.66
CA THR A 11 5.07 16.51 12.56
C THR A 11 4.97 16.89 11.10
N ILE A 12 3.77 16.82 10.53
CA ILE A 12 3.49 17.17 9.14
C ILE A 12 2.59 18.39 9.19
N GLY A 13 3.08 19.51 8.67
CA GLY A 13 2.50 20.83 8.88
C GLY A 13 2.26 21.12 10.37
N ASN A 14 1.00 21.35 10.74
CA ASN A 14 0.59 21.67 12.12
C ASN A 14 0.03 20.46 12.89
N LYS A 15 0.10 19.26 12.32
CA LYS A 15 -0.47 18.04 12.89
C LYS A 15 0.61 17.04 13.28
N THR A 16 0.36 16.32 14.37
CA THR A 16 1.20 15.21 14.80
C THR A 16 0.59 13.90 14.33
N TYR A 17 1.37 13.12 13.60
CA TYR A 17 1.00 11.80 13.12
C TYR A 17 1.83 10.72 13.81
N ILE A 18 1.22 9.56 14.00
CA ILE A 18 1.83 8.39 14.62
C ILE A 18 1.76 7.23 13.63
N GLN A 19 2.91 6.60 13.40
CA GLN A 19 3.01 5.32 12.72
C GLN A 19 3.00 4.19 13.75
N LYS A 20 1.99 3.33 13.69
CA LYS A 20 1.84 2.16 14.56
C LYS A 20 2.00 0.87 13.75
N PRO A 21 2.26 -0.29 14.40
CA PRO A 21 2.20 -1.58 13.74
C PRO A 21 0.87 -1.74 12.99
N LEU A 22 0.94 -2.26 11.76
CA LEU A 22 -0.24 -2.36 10.91
C LEU A 22 -1.31 -3.29 11.50
N VAL A 23 -2.56 -2.84 11.47
CA VAL A 23 -3.71 -3.73 11.68
C VAL A 23 -4.16 -4.34 10.36
N TRP A 24 -4.84 -5.49 10.42
CA TRP A 24 -5.32 -6.21 9.23
C TRP A 24 -6.15 -5.35 8.26
N GLY A 25 -6.94 -4.42 8.78
CA GLY A 25 -7.73 -3.49 7.96
C GLY A 25 -6.86 -2.54 7.12
N GLN A 26 -5.69 -2.13 7.62
CA GLN A 26 -4.73 -1.32 6.86
C GLN A 26 -3.99 -2.18 5.83
N ILE A 27 -3.62 -3.42 6.18
CA ILE A 27 -2.99 -4.37 5.24
C ILE A 27 -3.87 -4.58 4.00
N LYS A 28 -5.19 -4.79 4.19
CA LYS A 28 -6.15 -4.91 3.10
C LYS A 28 -6.22 -3.70 2.18
N GLN A 29 -5.98 -2.51 2.70
CA GLN A 29 -5.97 -1.28 1.90
C GLN A 29 -4.65 -1.07 1.17
N ILE A 30 -3.55 -1.57 1.72
CA ILE A 30 -2.20 -1.45 1.14
C ILE A 30 -2.01 -2.44 -0.02
N ILE A 31 -2.51 -3.69 0.09
CA ILE A 31 -2.44 -4.71 -0.97
C ILE A 31 -2.72 -4.15 -2.37
N PRO A 32 -3.89 -3.52 -2.65
CA PRO A 32 -4.23 -3.07 -3.99
C PRO A 32 -3.33 -1.93 -4.48
N LEU A 33 -2.72 -1.15 -3.57
CA LEU A 33 -1.75 -0.11 -3.97
C LEU A 33 -0.51 -0.74 -4.58
N PHE A 34 -0.14 -1.96 -4.17
CA PHE A 34 1.01 -2.66 -4.72
C PHE A 34 0.68 -3.50 -5.97
N GLN A 35 -0.59 -3.84 -6.21
CA GLN A 35 -1.02 -4.64 -7.36
C GLN A 35 -0.86 -3.92 -8.71
N SER A 36 -0.83 -2.60 -8.71
CA SER A 36 -0.56 -1.78 -9.89
C SER A 36 0.90 -1.84 -10.36
N PHE A 37 1.79 -2.54 -9.64
CA PHE A 37 3.22 -2.54 -9.96
C PHE A 37 3.70 -3.86 -10.55
N THR A 38 4.30 -3.76 -11.73
CA THR A 38 5.12 -4.81 -12.32
C THR A 38 6.33 -5.04 -11.42
N VAL A 39 6.53 -6.28 -10.99
CA VAL A 39 7.59 -6.71 -10.07
C VAL A 39 8.95 -6.23 -10.58
N LEU A 40 9.48 -5.15 -9.99
CA LEU A 40 10.86 -4.74 -10.16
C LEU A 40 11.69 -5.51 -9.15
N GLU A 41 12.62 -6.33 -9.64
CA GLU A 41 13.42 -7.28 -8.84
C GLU A 41 14.35 -6.63 -7.79
N GLN A 42 14.40 -5.30 -7.70
CA GLN A 42 15.20 -4.59 -6.71
C GLN A 42 14.40 -3.44 -6.10
N ILE A 43 13.65 -3.75 -5.05
CA ILE A 43 12.95 -2.76 -4.23
C ILE A 43 13.96 -2.12 -3.27
N ASN A 44 14.47 -0.94 -3.61
CA ASN A 44 15.15 -0.04 -2.68
C ASN A 44 14.11 0.93 -2.07
N TYR A 45 14.29 1.40 -0.82
CA TYR A 45 13.37 2.34 -0.14
C TYR A 45 13.13 3.62 -0.96
N ALA A 46 14.17 4.16 -1.59
CA ALA A 46 14.04 5.30 -2.50
C ALA A 46 13.22 4.96 -3.76
N SER A 47 13.30 3.73 -4.24
CA SER A 47 12.52 3.25 -5.38
C SER A 47 11.04 3.07 -5.02
N ILE A 48 10.70 2.81 -3.75
CA ILE A 48 9.31 2.64 -3.31
C ILE A 48 8.50 3.93 -3.43
N ALA A 49 9.10 5.09 -3.13
CA ALA A 49 8.44 6.38 -3.33
C ALA A 49 8.16 6.64 -4.82
N GLY A 50 9.13 6.34 -5.69
CA GLY A 50 8.96 6.43 -7.15
C GLY A 50 7.97 5.42 -7.72
N ILE A 51 7.93 4.21 -7.16
CA ILE A 51 6.96 3.16 -7.52
C ILE A 51 5.57 3.61 -7.12
N LEU A 52 5.37 4.07 -5.88
CA LEU A 52 4.05 4.46 -5.39
C LEU A 52 3.45 5.62 -6.18
N GLY A 53 4.26 6.56 -6.68
CA GLY A 53 3.79 7.66 -7.55
C GLY A 53 2.56 8.35 -6.96
N ASP A 54 1.46 8.39 -7.72
CA ASP A 54 0.18 8.98 -7.32
C ASP A 54 -0.48 8.28 -6.10
N ASN A 55 -0.12 7.02 -5.82
CA ASN A 55 -0.60 6.27 -4.65
C ASN A 55 0.22 6.52 -3.39
N LEU A 56 1.31 7.30 -3.46
CA LEU A 56 2.18 7.54 -2.31
C LEU A 56 1.44 8.23 -1.17
N SER A 57 0.70 9.30 -1.46
CA SER A 57 -0.10 10.03 -0.48
C SER A 57 -1.13 9.12 0.19
N LYS A 58 -1.79 8.25 -0.60
CA LYS A 58 -2.74 7.26 -0.13
C LYS A 58 -2.10 6.20 0.77
N PHE A 59 -0.92 5.71 0.38
CA PHE A 59 -0.14 4.79 1.20
C PHE A 59 0.22 5.42 2.55
N LEU A 60 0.79 6.63 2.53
CA LEU A 60 1.17 7.36 3.74
C LEU A 60 -0.05 7.64 4.63
N ALA A 61 -1.19 8.03 4.05
CA ALA A 61 -2.43 8.25 4.77
C ALA A 61 -2.97 6.98 5.44
N ILE A 62 -2.74 5.80 4.85
CA ILE A 62 -3.12 4.53 5.47
C ILE A 62 -2.19 4.24 6.66
N VAL A 63 -0.89 4.44 6.51
CA VAL A 63 0.15 4.09 7.49
C VAL A 63 0.20 5.05 8.68
N LEU A 64 0.02 6.35 8.42
CA LEU A 64 0.01 7.40 9.43
C LEU A 64 -1.38 7.59 10.00
N THR A 65 -1.46 7.86 11.30
CA THR A 65 -2.71 8.19 11.99
C THR A 65 -2.48 9.42 12.84
N GLU A 66 -3.35 10.42 12.75
CA GLU A 66 -3.25 11.63 13.57
C GLU A 66 -3.26 11.24 15.07
N GLU A 67 -2.45 11.93 15.87
CA GLU A 67 -2.38 11.67 17.31
C GLU A 67 -3.75 11.84 17.96
N GLY A 68 -4.17 10.86 18.76
CA GLY A 68 -5.51 10.84 19.37
C GLY A 68 -6.63 10.37 18.46
N GLN A 69 -6.39 10.19 17.15
CA GLN A 69 -7.40 9.69 16.21
C GLN A 69 -7.50 8.16 16.27
N GLU A 70 -8.73 7.63 16.30
CA GLU A 70 -8.98 6.20 16.12
C GLU A 70 -8.81 5.81 14.65
N ILE A 71 -8.04 4.76 14.38
CA ILE A 71 -7.80 4.24 13.01
C ILE A 71 -9.10 3.99 12.24
N ARG A 72 -10.16 3.52 12.92
CA ARG A 72 -11.46 3.20 12.30
C ARG A 72 -12.26 4.44 11.89
N LYS A 73 -12.01 5.58 12.52
CA LYS A 73 -12.70 6.86 12.27
C LYS A 73 -11.86 7.80 11.40
N LYS A 74 -10.72 7.33 10.90
CA LYS A 74 -9.82 8.12 10.09
C LYS A 74 -10.47 8.48 8.76
N ASN A 75 -10.60 9.77 8.48
CA ASN A 75 -10.97 10.26 7.16
C ASN A 75 -9.73 10.23 6.27
N LEU A 76 -9.68 9.26 5.34
CA LEU A 76 -8.51 9.09 4.47
C LEU A 76 -8.33 10.26 3.51
N ASP A 77 -9.41 10.81 2.96
CA ASP A 77 -9.32 11.88 1.95
C ASP A 77 -8.74 13.16 2.54
N GLU A 78 -9.15 13.50 3.77
CA GLU A 78 -8.58 14.63 4.52
C GLU A 78 -7.09 14.44 4.82
N VAL A 79 -6.70 13.23 5.24
CA VAL A 79 -5.29 12.93 5.54
C VAL A 79 -4.45 12.91 4.28
N ILE A 80 -4.96 12.38 3.17
CA ILE A 80 -4.29 12.41 1.86
C ILE A 80 -4.03 13.85 1.46
N SER A 81 -5.06 14.70 1.49
CA SER A 81 -4.94 16.11 1.12
C SER A 81 -3.91 16.83 2.00
N ALA A 82 -3.93 16.62 3.32
CA ALA A 82 -2.93 17.21 4.21
C ALA A 82 -1.50 16.73 3.87
N ILE A 83 -1.33 15.42 3.64
CA ILE A 83 -0.02 14.85 3.30
C ILE A 83 0.51 15.42 1.98
N GLU A 84 -0.32 15.55 0.95
CA GLU A 84 0.10 16.04 -0.37
C GLU A 84 0.71 17.43 -0.37
N TYR A 85 0.21 18.31 0.50
CA TYR A 85 0.63 19.71 0.54
C TYR A 85 1.61 20.03 1.66
N GLU A 86 1.66 19.22 2.73
CA GLU A 86 2.44 19.55 3.93
C GLU A 86 3.63 18.61 4.18
N ILE A 87 3.66 17.41 3.59
CA ILE A 87 4.78 16.48 3.81
C ILE A 87 6.00 16.87 2.98
N THR A 88 7.18 16.82 3.59
CA THR A 88 8.43 17.00 2.85
C THR A 88 8.91 15.68 2.24
N ALA A 89 9.70 15.76 1.17
CA ALA A 89 10.31 14.56 0.57
C ALA A 89 11.17 13.77 1.57
N GLU A 90 11.87 14.46 2.48
CA GLU A 90 12.66 13.85 3.54
C GLU A 90 11.79 13.05 4.53
N GLN A 91 10.63 13.61 4.91
CA GLN A 91 9.68 12.93 5.79
C GLN A 91 9.04 11.72 5.11
N VAL A 92 8.76 11.79 3.81
CA VAL A 92 8.28 10.64 3.04
C VAL A 92 9.27 9.48 3.15
N VAL A 93 10.55 9.74 2.88
CA VAL A 93 11.59 8.70 2.95
C VAL A 93 11.65 8.12 4.36
N GLN A 94 11.67 8.97 5.40
CA GLN A 94 11.68 8.52 6.79
C GLN A 94 10.49 7.62 7.13
N VAL A 95 9.26 8.03 6.79
CA VAL A 95 8.05 7.25 7.07
C VAL A 95 8.06 5.91 6.36
N VAL A 96 8.55 5.86 5.11
CA VAL A 96 8.65 4.64 4.32
C VAL A 96 9.73 3.70 4.87
N GLU A 97 10.91 4.20 5.20
CA GLU A 97 11.96 3.39 5.84
C GLU A 97 11.47 2.80 7.16
N ASP A 98 10.86 3.66 7.99
CA ASP A 98 10.33 3.30 9.29
C ASP A 98 9.18 2.29 9.20
N PHE A 99 8.38 2.37 8.15
CA PHE A 99 7.34 1.39 7.86
C PHE A 99 7.92 -0.02 7.71
N PHE A 100 9.01 -0.16 6.96
CA PHE A 100 9.65 -1.45 6.71
C PHE A 100 10.53 -1.94 7.88
N VAL A 101 10.97 -1.03 8.74
CA VAL A 101 11.62 -1.39 10.02
C VAL A 101 10.58 -1.87 11.04
N CYS A 102 9.45 -1.17 11.16
CA CYS A 102 8.39 -1.50 12.12
C CYS A 102 7.57 -2.73 11.73
N ASN A 103 7.47 -3.04 10.43
CA ASN A 103 6.78 -4.22 9.93
C ASN A 103 7.81 -5.09 9.21
N PRO A 104 8.14 -6.31 9.67
CA PRO A 104 9.20 -7.13 9.07
C PRO A 104 8.96 -7.31 7.57
N ALA A 105 9.65 -6.47 6.79
CA ALA A 105 9.35 -6.14 5.41
C ALA A 105 9.32 -7.39 4.53
N ALA A 106 10.27 -8.29 4.77
CA ALA A 106 10.38 -9.56 4.05
C ALA A 106 9.13 -10.42 4.22
N SER A 107 8.61 -10.60 5.44
CA SER A 107 7.42 -11.44 5.65
C SER A 107 6.14 -10.78 5.14
N LEU A 108 6.04 -9.45 5.23
CA LEU A 108 4.87 -8.74 4.74
C LEU A 108 4.86 -8.71 3.20
N LEU A 109 5.97 -8.38 2.55
CA LEU A 109 6.12 -8.46 1.10
C LEU A 109 5.97 -9.89 0.58
N GLU A 110 6.56 -10.91 1.22
CA GLU A 110 6.35 -12.33 0.85
C GLU A 110 4.88 -12.76 0.99
N ARG A 111 4.18 -12.31 2.03
CA ARG A 111 2.74 -12.56 2.18
C ARG A 111 1.95 -11.83 1.09
N LEU A 112 2.31 -10.59 0.76
CA LEU A 112 1.67 -9.81 -0.29
C LEU A 112 1.88 -10.44 -1.66
N THR A 113 3.11 -10.80 -2.02
CA THR A 113 3.45 -11.47 -3.30
C THR A 113 2.86 -12.87 -3.37
N GLY A 114 2.87 -13.64 -2.28
CA GLY A 114 2.24 -14.95 -2.20
C GLY A 114 0.73 -14.91 -2.42
N ILE A 115 0.03 -13.93 -1.84
CA ILE A 115 -1.40 -13.70 -2.09
C ILE A 115 -1.64 -13.33 -3.56
N MET A 116 -0.83 -12.45 -4.15
CA MET A 116 -0.96 -12.08 -5.56
C MET A 116 -0.70 -13.25 -6.51
N ALA A 117 0.29 -14.10 -6.21
CA ALA A 117 0.59 -15.30 -7.00
C ALA A 117 -0.54 -16.34 -6.94
N GLY A 118 -1.21 -16.47 -5.78
CA GLY A 118 -2.39 -17.33 -5.60
C GLY A 118 -3.68 -16.80 -6.24
N MET A 119 -3.72 -15.51 -6.60
CA MET A 119 -4.88 -14.83 -7.18
C MET A 119 -4.91 -14.86 -8.72
N LYS A 120 -4.10 -15.71 -9.38
CA LYS A 120 -4.27 -16.03 -10.80
C LYS A 120 -5.71 -16.54 -11.02
N MET A 121 -6.56 -15.63 -11.47
CA MET A 121 -7.94 -15.95 -11.83
C MET A 121 -7.93 -17.09 -12.85
N PRO A 122 -8.86 -18.06 -12.78
CA PRO A 122 -9.13 -18.93 -13.90
C PRO A 122 -9.62 -18.06 -15.05
N THR A 123 -8.74 -17.79 -16.00
CA THR A 123 -9.09 -17.15 -17.28
C THR A 123 -10.18 -18.03 -17.90
N GLY A 124 -11.40 -17.51 -17.90
CA GLY A 124 -12.58 -18.20 -18.41
C GLY A 124 -12.31 -18.71 -19.82
N SER A 125 -12.21 -20.02 -19.93
CA SER A 125 -12.16 -20.74 -21.19
C SER A 125 -13.53 -20.60 -21.85
N ASN A 126 -13.70 -19.58 -22.71
CA ASN A 126 -14.84 -19.56 -23.61
C ASN A 126 -14.48 -20.33 -24.89
N ARG A 127 -14.66 -21.65 -24.81
CA ARG A 127 -14.80 -22.54 -25.96
C ARG A 127 -16.09 -22.19 -26.69
N GLN A 128 -15.99 -21.75 -27.94
CA GLN A 128 -16.47 -22.49 -29.12
C GLN A 128 -16.48 -21.57 -30.35
N SER A 129 -15.42 -21.70 -31.14
CA SER A 129 -15.45 -21.49 -32.58
C SER A 129 -16.32 -22.58 -33.22
N SER A 130 -17.43 -22.18 -33.85
CA SER A 130 -18.12 -23.03 -34.81
C SER A 130 -17.57 -22.72 -36.22
N PRO A 131 -17.01 -23.70 -36.94
CA PRO A 131 -16.66 -23.56 -38.35
C PRO A 131 -17.90 -23.85 -39.20
N LEU A 132 -18.38 -22.87 -39.97
CA LEU A 132 -19.27 -23.15 -41.10
C LEU A 132 -18.41 -23.25 -42.36
N GLN A 133 -18.19 -24.49 -42.77
CA GLN A 133 -17.61 -24.83 -44.06
C GLN A 133 -18.60 -24.50 -45.19
N ALA A 134 -18.02 -24.14 -46.33
CA ALA A 134 -18.67 -23.76 -47.58
C ALA A 134 -19.38 -24.92 -48.28
N GLU A 135 -20.44 -24.64 -49.03
CA GLU A 135 -20.75 -25.37 -50.26
C GLU A 135 -21.23 -24.41 -51.36
N THR A 136 -20.46 -24.43 -52.44
CA THR A 136 -20.70 -23.91 -53.77
C THR A 136 -21.66 -24.84 -54.50
N LEU A 137 -22.65 -24.32 -55.22
CA LEU A 137 -23.16 -24.83 -56.52
C LEU A 137 -24.11 -23.80 -57.14
#